data_AF-A0A537ZAX0-F1
#
_entry.id   AF-A0A537ZAX0-F1
#
_cell.length_a   1.000
_cell.length_b   1.000
_cell.length_c   1.000
_cell.angle_alpha   90.00
_cell.angle_beta   90.00
_cell.angle_gamma   90.00
#
_symmetry.space_group_name_H-M   'P 1'
#
loop_
_entity.id
_entity.type
_entity.pdbx_description
1 polymer ?
#
loop_
_entity_poly.entity_id
_entity_poly.type
_entity_poly.pdbx_seq_one_letter_code
_entity_poly.pdbx_strand_id
1 'polypeptide(L)'
;MANQTTGSRRPARTQRIAVAAAVVAALSTGVLAPATQAKPASVAVHREQQSPASVLRYWTPERMRAARPLEVSPPRTLANGRSKQPPAGKPTATTRTAGPKISLPRDGTGLRRPVGGGLHPSWYGLELPWQIQSYGYAGSIGPVGRIWFMKPGGGWYVCSGTLVSANVVLTAAHCVRDGSTGSWYGRWVFVPAQYGYGYPYGTFTGRNAAVYSTWSSYPYNQVAGTDGEGYFPMDYAFIALNRNSAGHNAGDYVGAFPILMNAPKGNIYHLGYPVEGMWAGGCSSTTCWPWHCRADVQRYDLYAGGNWDEGMSCFDSGGSSGGPWFEYWNCRWYVVSVQSHMGIVHSDANGHRYGLSFYGAYMNNSVGSLFAYASRL
;
A
#
# COMPACT_ATOMS: atom_id res chain seq x y z
N MET A 1 -74.93 61.28 8.34
CA MET A 1 -74.31 62.59 8.57
C MET A 1 -73.23 62.80 7.52
N ALA A 2 -73.31 63.96 6.86
CA ALA A 2 -72.41 64.67 5.92
C ALA A 2 -70.93 64.21 5.82
N ASN A 3 -70.16 64.41 4.73
CA ASN A 3 -70.37 65.16 3.51
C ASN A 3 -69.38 64.73 2.39
N GLN A 4 -69.90 64.80 1.17
CA GLN A 4 -69.36 64.98 -0.19
C GLN A 4 -67.88 65.34 -0.49
N THR A 5 -67.43 64.74 -1.62
CA THR A 5 -66.67 65.28 -2.79
C THR A 5 -65.27 65.89 -2.59
N THR A 6 -64.26 65.64 -3.43
CA THR A 6 -64.15 66.03 -4.85
C THR A 6 -63.04 65.24 -5.59
N GLY A 7 -63.24 64.95 -6.87
CA GLY A 7 -62.23 64.34 -7.75
C GLY A 7 -61.29 65.33 -8.45
N SER A 8 -60.29 64.81 -9.17
CA SER A 8 -59.81 65.35 -10.45
C SER A 8 -58.71 64.46 -11.07
N ARG A 9 -58.75 64.34 -12.40
CA ARG A 9 -57.88 63.57 -13.28
C ARG A 9 -56.52 64.26 -13.50
N ARG A 10 -55.44 63.48 -13.71
CA ARG A 10 -54.51 63.60 -14.87
C ARG A 10 -53.49 62.45 -14.91
N PRO A 11 -53.05 61.99 -16.10
CA PRO A 11 -52.20 60.81 -16.26
C PRO A 11 -50.72 61.15 -16.04
N ALA A 12 -50.03 60.35 -15.22
CA ALA A 12 -48.60 60.48 -15.04
C ALA A 12 -47.85 59.73 -16.15
N ARG A 13 -47.12 60.52 -16.92
CA ARG A 13 -46.15 60.24 -17.97
C ARG A 13 -45.28 59.00 -17.69
N THR A 14 -45.13 58.19 -18.73
CA THR A 14 -44.11 57.16 -18.92
C THR A 14 -42.71 57.72 -18.68
N GLN A 15 -41.96 57.16 -17.74
CA GLN A 15 -40.50 57.16 -17.78
C GLN A 15 -40.01 55.75 -17.47
N ARG A 16 -39.61 55.04 -18.52
CA ARG A 16 -38.84 53.80 -18.42
C ARG A 16 -37.47 54.16 -17.85
N ILE A 17 -37.25 53.92 -16.56
CA ILE A 17 -35.91 53.94 -15.99
C ILE A 17 -35.29 52.59 -16.32
N ALA A 18 -34.39 52.59 -17.29
CA ALA A 18 -33.50 51.45 -17.54
C ALA A 18 -32.54 51.35 -16.35
N VAL A 19 -32.74 50.35 -15.48
CA VAL A 19 -31.75 49.98 -14.46
C VAL A 19 -30.69 49.17 -15.17
N ALA A 20 -29.59 49.83 -15.55
CA ALA A 20 -28.37 49.16 -15.99
C ALA A 20 -27.78 48.41 -14.78
N ALA A 21 -27.83 47.08 -14.82
CA ALA A 21 -27.11 46.23 -13.88
C ALA A 21 -25.61 46.32 -14.20
N ALA A 22 -24.88 47.14 -13.44
CA ALA A 22 -23.43 47.16 -13.47
C ALA A 22 -22.89 45.90 -12.77
N VAL A 23 -22.60 44.86 -13.54
CA VAL A 23 -21.78 43.73 -13.10
C VAL A 23 -20.34 44.23 -13.04
N VAL A 24 -19.85 44.53 -11.84
CA VAL A 24 -18.42 44.77 -11.61
C VAL A 24 -17.72 43.41 -11.65
N ALA A 25 -17.22 43.03 -12.83
CA ALA A 25 -16.27 41.94 -12.96
C ALA A 25 -14.92 42.41 -12.39
N ALA A 26 -14.64 42.06 -11.13
CA ALA A 26 -13.30 42.17 -10.57
C ALA A 26 -12.41 41.11 -11.27
N LEU A 27 -11.77 41.52 -12.36
CA LEU A 27 -10.68 40.77 -12.99
C LEU A 27 -9.46 40.81 -12.07
N SER A 28 -9.41 39.91 -11.10
CA SER A 28 -8.16 39.56 -10.46
C SER A 28 -7.30 38.84 -11.50
N THR A 29 -6.36 39.55 -12.11
CA THR A 29 -5.26 38.95 -12.89
C THR A 29 -4.31 38.26 -11.92
N GLY A 30 -4.77 37.15 -11.33
CA GLY A 30 -3.88 36.15 -10.78
C GLY A 30 -3.22 35.50 -11.97
N VAL A 31 -1.94 35.79 -12.19
CA VAL A 31 -1.10 34.97 -13.07
C VAL A 31 -1.13 33.58 -12.45
N LEU A 32 -1.97 32.69 -13.00
CA LEU A 32 -1.82 31.25 -12.79
C LEU A 32 -0.45 30.92 -13.36
N ALA A 33 0.54 30.82 -12.48
CA ALA A 33 1.77 30.14 -12.82
C ALA A 33 1.35 28.80 -13.44
N PRO A 34 1.81 28.45 -14.65
CA PRO A 34 1.49 27.14 -15.21
C PRO A 34 1.87 26.12 -14.16
N ALA A 35 0.93 25.27 -13.76
CA ALA A 35 1.23 24.10 -12.96
C ALA A 35 2.44 23.45 -13.64
N THR A 36 3.58 23.46 -12.97
CA THR A 36 4.78 22.83 -13.49
C THR A 36 4.40 21.38 -13.70
N GLN A 37 4.21 21.00 -14.96
CA GLN A 37 3.87 19.64 -15.33
C GLN A 37 5.03 18.81 -14.81
N ALA A 38 4.77 18.08 -13.71
CA ALA A 38 5.77 17.21 -13.12
C ALA A 38 6.34 16.35 -14.25
N LYS A 39 7.66 16.39 -14.42
CA LYS A 39 8.35 15.58 -15.43
C LYS A 39 7.82 14.14 -15.28
N PRO A 40 7.39 13.49 -16.38
CA PRO A 40 6.86 12.13 -16.28
C PRO A 40 7.88 11.26 -15.55
N ALA A 41 7.46 10.66 -14.44
CA ALA A 41 8.33 9.81 -13.64
C ALA A 41 8.86 8.69 -14.53
N SER A 42 10.19 8.58 -14.64
CA SER A 42 10.78 7.55 -15.50
C SER A 42 10.55 6.18 -14.89
N VAL A 43 10.23 5.19 -15.73
CA VAL A 43 10.05 3.80 -15.29
C VAL A 43 11.41 3.10 -15.33
N ALA A 44 11.78 2.46 -14.23
CA ALA A 44 12.93 1.57 -14.16
C ALA A 44 12.46 0.12 -14.33
N VAL A 45 13.20 -0.65 -15.12
CA VAL A 45 12.86 -2.04 -15.46
C VAL A 45 14.04 -2.95 -15.21
N HIS A 46 13.76 -4.13 -14.65
CA HIS A 46 14.70 -5.23 -14.64
C HIS A 46 14.16 -6.39 -15.45
N ARG A 47 14.99 -6.90 -16.37
CA ARG A 47 14.74 -8.13 -17.10
C ARG A 47 15.45 -9.27 -16.40
N GLU A 48 14.71 -10.31 -16.06
CA GLU A 48 15.27 -11.55 -15.53
C GLU A 48 16.24 -12.15 -16.55
N GLN A 49 17.47 -12.41 -16.12
CA GLN A 49 18.53 -12.93 -16.99
C GLN A 49 18.56 -14.47 -17.00
N GLN A 50 17.94 -15.11 -16.01
CA GLN A 50 17.85 -16.56 -15.90
C GLN A 50 16.68 -17.11 -16.72
N SER A 51 16.85 -18.28 -17.32
CA SER A 51 15.73 -18.96 -17.98
C SER A 51 14.65 -19.38 -16.98
N PRO A 52 13.37 -19.48 -17.38
CA PRO A 52 12.30 -19.95 -16.51
C PRO A 52 12.63 -21.29 -15.83
N ALA A 53 13.24 -22.23 -16.56
CA ALA A 53 13.65 -23.52 -16.01
C ALA A 53 14.77 -23.38 -14.96
N SER A 54 15.70 -22.44 -15.13
CA SER A 54 16.74 -22.15 -14.12
C SER A 54 16.14 -21.56 -12.84
N VAL A 55 15.17 -20.66 -12.98
CA VAL A 55 14.44 -20.07 -11.84
C VAL A 55 13.67 -21.16 -11.08
N LEU A 56 12.93 -22.02 -11.77
CA LEU A 56 12.18 -23.10 -11.13
C LEU A 56 13.10 -24.13 -10.45
N ARG A 57 14.22 -24.52 -11.06
CA ARG A 57 15.21 -25.39 -10.41
C ARG A 57 15.87 -24.76 -9.20
N TYR A 58 16.00 -23.43 -9.18
CA TYR A 58 16.53 -22.73 -8.02
C TYR A 58 15.56 -22.81 -6.83
N TRP A 59 14.26 -22.78 -7.05
CA TRP A 59 13.28 -22.82 -5.96
C TRP A 59 12.84 -24.24 -5.63
N THR A 60 13.56 -24.87 -4.70
CA THR A 60 13.13 -26.13 -4.11
C THR A 60 12.09 -25.88 -3.00
N PRO A 61 11.26 -26.89 -2.64
CA PRO A 61 10.34 -26.78 -1.51
C PRO A 61 11.02 -26.35 -0.21
N GLU A 62 12.26 -26.79 0.04
CA GLU A 62 13.04 -26.43 1.21
C GLU A 62 13.40 -24.95 1.21
N ARG A 63 13.86 -24.42 0.07
CA ARG A 63 14.19 -22.98 -0.07
C ARG A 63 12.95 -22.12 0.04
N MET A 64 11.84 -22.53 -0.56
CA MET A 64 10.56 -21.82 -0.45
C MET A 64 10.04 -21.81 1.00
N ARG A 65 10.24 -22.90 1.75
CA ARG A 65 9.85 -23.02 3.16
C ARG A 65 10.73 -22.20 4.09
N ALA A 66 12.02 -22.09 3.78
CA ALA A 66 13.00 -21.32 4.53
C ALA A 66 13.05 -19.83 4.09
N ALA A 67 12.21 -19.42 3.14
CA ALA A 67 12.12 -18.03 2.73
C ALA A 67 11.60 -17.18 3.89
N ARG A 68 12.33 -16.11 4.15
CA ARG A 68 12.04 -15.13 5.20
C ARG A 68 11.45 -13.86 4.57
N PRO A 69 10.74 -13.02 5.31
CA PRO A 69 10.27 -11.79 4.71
C PRO A 69 11.41 -10.79 4.51
N LEU A 70 11.10 -9.72 3.81
CA LEU A 70 12.02 -8.62 3.68
C LEU A 70 12.08 -7.80 4.97
N GLU A 71 13.26 -7.73 5.59
CA GLU A 71 13.58 -6.59 6.44
C GLU A 71 13.86 -5.40 5.51
N VAL A 72 13.04 -4.37 5.61
CA VAL A 72 13.24 -3.11 4.89
C VAL A 72 14.30 -2.31 5.67
N SER A 73 15.58 -2.55 5.37
CA SER A 73 16.68 -1.84 6.03
C SER A 73 16.69 -0.35 5.66
N PRO A 74 17.08 0.55 6.57
CA PRO A 74 17.22 1.96 6.26
C PRO A 74 18.48 2.16 5.41
N PRO A 75 18.52 3.20 4.56
CA PRO A 75 19.72 3.52 3.82
C PRO A 75 20.88 3.80 4.75
N ARG A 76 22.06 3.24 4.42
CA ARG A 76 23.30 3.41 5.17
C ARG A 76 23.69 4.89 5.17
N THR A 77 23.35 5.60 6.23
CA THR A 77 23.79 6.96 6.64
C THR A 77 24.25 7.89 5.51
N LEU A 78 23.42 8.88 5.16
CA LEU A 78 23.96 10.19 4.77
C LEU A 78 24.68 10.75 6.00
N ALA A 79 26.01 10.65 6.00
CA ALA A 79 26.82 11.35 6.97
C ALA A 79 26.52 12.87 6.87
N ASN A 80 26.05 13.44 7.97
CA ASN A 80 26.05 14.85 8.31
C ASN A 80 25.45 15.85 7.30
N GLY A 81 24.17 16.14 7.48
CA GLY A 81 23.58 17.44 7.15
C GLY A 81 22.55 17.81 8.21
N ARG A 82 22.97 18.47 9.29
CA ARG A 82 22.06 19.05 10.29
C ARG A 82 21.12 20.05 9.58
N SER A 83 19.91 19.64 9.23
CA SER A 83 18.82 20.61 9.13
C SER A 83 18.46 20.98 10.57
N LYS A 84 18.50 22.28 10.88
CA LYS A 84 18.23 22.80 12.22
C LYS A 84 16.74 22.56 12.53
N GLN A 85 16.43 21.50 13.28
CA GLN A 85 15.19 21.42 14.03
C GLN A 85 15.26 22.42 15.21
N PRO A 86 14.17 23.14 15.54
CA PRO A 86 14.08 23.87 16.80
C PRO A 86 14.18 22.88 17.98
N PRO A 87 14.73 23.28 19.13
CA PRO A 87 15.17 22.36 20.16
C PRO A 87 14.01 21.54 20.73
N ALA A 88 14.06 20.22 20.50
CA ALA A 88 13.24 19.26 21.21
C ALA A 88 13.62 19.28 22.70
N GLY A 89 12.62 19.40 23.57
CA GLY A 89 12.79 19.18 25.00
C GLY A 89 13.40 17.80 25.24
N LYS A 90 14.33 17.72 26.20
CA LYS A 90 15.09 16.51 26.52
C LYS A 90 14.15 15.30 26.68
N PRO A 91 14.40 14.16 25.99
CA PRO A 91 13.64 12.94 26.23
C PRO A 91 13.91 12.46 27.65
N THR A 92 12.86 12.37 28.46
CA THR A 92 12.94 11.64 29.73
C THR A 92 12.92 10.16 29.39
N ALA A 93 13.96 9.43 29.79
CA ALA A 93 14.09 8.00 29.57
C ALA A 93 12.84 7.27 30.09
N THR A 94 12.00 6.79 29.18
CA THR A 94 10.90 5.88 29.52
C THR A 94 11.40 4.46 29.35
N THR A 95 11.44 3.76 30.46
CA THR A 95 11.83 2.38 30.63
C THR A 95 11.12 1.48 29.60
N ARG A 96 11.90 0.64 28.90
CA ARG A 96 11.41 -0.44 28.05
C ARG A 96 10.48 -1.34 28.85
N THR A 97 9.19 -1.11 28.75
CA THR A 97 8.16 -1.91 29.43
C THR A 97 7.91 -3.13 28.57
N ALA A 98 8.20 -4.33 29.07
CA ALA A 98 7.79 -5.56 28.43
C ALA A 98 6.25 -5.52 28.27
N GLY A 99 5.78 -5.59 27.03
CA GLY A 99 4.34 -5.63 26.75
C GLY A 99 3.68 -6.83 27.43
N PRO A 100 2.37 -6.75 27.73
CA PRO A 100 1.65 -7.85 28.34
C PRO A 100 1.75 -9.12 27.47
N LYS A 101 1.92 -10.28 28.10
CA LYS A 101 1.85 -11.59 27.44
C LYS A 101 0.43 -11.80 26.92
N ILE A 102 0.18 -11.47 25.67
CA ILE A 102 -1.11 -11.77 25.02
C ILE A 102 -0.97 -13.15 24.36
N SER A 103 -1.67 -14.14 24.92
CA SER A 103 -1.94 -15.39 24.22
C SER A 103 -3.01 -15.11 23.17
N LEU A 104 -2.59 -14.98 21.91
CA LEU A 104 -3.50 -14.70 20.79
C LEU A 104 -4.26 -15.99 20.43
N PRO A 105 -5.62 -16.00 20.43
CA PRO A 105 -6.39 -17.15 19.98
C PRO A 105 -6.11 -17.45 18.50
N ARG A 106 -5.96 -18.73 18.18
CA ARG A 106 -5.72 -19.23 16.80
C ARG A 106 -6.90 -19.03 15.85
N ASP A 107 -8.05 -18.67 16.38
CA ASP A 107 -9.38 -18.74 15.76
C ASP A 107 -10.06 -17.36 15.63
N GLY A 108 -9.35 -16.26 15.90
CA GLY A 108 -9.80 -14.89 15.56
C GLY A 108 -11.09 -14.41 16.26
N THR A 109 -11.70 -15.21 17.14
CA THR A 109 -13.02 -14.93 17.72
C THR A 109 -12.98 -14.37 19.14
N GLY A 110 -11.81 -14.03 19.69
CA GLY A 110 -11.74 -13.63 21.10
C GLY A 110 -10.56 -12.77 21.49
N LEU A 111 -10.43 -11.56 20.94
CA LEU A 111 -9.51 -10.57 21.50
C LEU A 111 -10.23 -9.30 21.93
N ARG A 112 -10.32 -9.12 23.25
CA ARG A 112 -10.61 -7.85 23.90
C ARG A 112 -9.57 -6.81 23.48
N ARG A 113 -10.08 -5.60 23.21
CA ARG A 113 -9.37 -4.33 22.92
C ARG A 113 -7.94 -4.31 23.49
N PRO A 114 -6.89 -4.26 22.65
CA PRO A 114 -5.59 -3.79 23.10
C PRO A 114 -5.72 -2.32 23.46
N VAL A 115 -5.65 -2.01 24.75
CA VAL A 115 -5.45 -0.64 25.25
C VAL A 115 -3.95 -0.43 25.38
N GLY A 116 -3.40 0.47 24.56
CA GLY A 116 -2.06 1.02 24.77
C GLY A 116 -1.02 0.55 23.76
N GLY A 117 -0.59 1.46 22.89
CA GLY A 117 0.59 1.31 22.04
C GLY A 117 0.88 2.62 21.31
N GLY A 118 1.79 3.44 21.88
CA GLY A 118 2.58 4.52 21.28
C GLY A 118 1.89 5.57 20.40
N LEU A 119 1.97 6.84 20.81
CA LEU A 119 1.36 7.95 20.08
C LEU A 119 2.22 8.38 18.86
N HIS A 120 1.61 8.54 17.69
CA HIS A 120 2.17 9.14 16.47
C HIS A 120 1.93 10.66 16.46
N PRO A 121 2.88 11.50 16.01
CA PRO A 121 2.62 12.94 15.89
C PRO A 121 1.68 13.18 14.70
N SER A 122 0.38 13.37 14.96
CA SER A 122 -0.46 14.15 14.06
C SER A 122 -0.10 15.63 14.26
N TRP A 123 -0.11 16.42 13.18
CA TRP A 123 0.16 17.88 13.20
C TRP A 123 -0.74 18.67 14.17
N TYR A 124 -1.79 18.03 14.70
CA TYR A 124 -2.76 18.57 15.67
C TYR A 124 -2.88 17.79 16.98
N GLY A 125 -1.99 16.82 17.28
CA GLY A 125 -1.94 16.14 18.58
C GLY A 125 -3.16 15.28 18.96
N LEU A 126 -4.16 15.14 18.09
CA LEU A 126 -5.26 14.21 18.25
C LEU A 126 -4.95 12.90 17.51
N GLU A 127 -4.82 11.82 18.25
CA GLU A 127 -4.68 10.48 17.71
C GLU A 127 -5.92 9.66 18.01
N LEU A 128 -6.69 9.32 16.98
CA LEU A 128 -7.80 8.39 17.12
C LEU A 128 -7.26 6.96 17.26
N PRO A 129 -7.86 6.14 18.13
CA PRO A 129 -7.45 4.75 18.31
C PRO A 129 -7.63 3.98 17.00
N TRP A 130 -6.65 3.13 16.68
CA TRP A 130 -6.75 2.16 15.59
C TRP A 130 -7.89 1.17 15.85
N GLN A 131 -8.80 1.03 14.89
CA GLN A 131 -9.94 0.13 14.93
C GLN A 131 -9.81 -0.96 13.87
N ILE A 132 -9.57 -2.19 14.34
CA ILE A 132 -9.63 -3.39 13.49
C ILE A 132 -11.06 -3.92 13.50
N GLN A 133 -11.64 -4.21 12.34
CA GLN A 133 -12.98 -4.79 12.23
C GLN A 133 -12.91 -6.32 12.26
N SER A 134 -12.00 -6.92 11.49
CA SER A 134 -11.73 -8.36 11.55
C SER A 134 -10.31 -8.68 11.08
N TYR A 135 -9.80 -9.83 11.49
CA TYR A 135 -8.60 -10.44 10.94
C TYR A 135 -8.61 -11.94 11.21
N GLY A 136 -7.78 -12.68 10.49
CA GLY A 136 -7.64 -14.11 10.70
C GLY A 136 -7.22 -14.86 9.46
N TYR A 137 -7.15 -16.18 9.58
CA TYR A 137 -7.00 -17.04 8.41
C TYR A 137 -8.16 -16.84 7.44
N ALA A 138 -7.86 -16.91 6.15
CA ALA A 138 -8.82 -16.77 5.07
C ALA A 138 -8.76 -17.97 4.13
N GLY A 139 -9.77 -18.11 3.28
CA GLY A 139 -9.70 -18.97 2.11
C GLY A 139 -8.80 -18.37 1.04
N SER A 140 -8.31 -19.21 0.12
CA SER A 140 -7.55 -18.73 -1.03
C SER A 140 -8.41 -17.93 -1.99
N ILE A 141 -7.94 -16.75 -2.37
CA ILE A 141 -8.49 -15.97 -3.48
C ILE A 141 -7.61 -16.22 -4.69
N GLY A 142 -8.20 -16.71 -5.78
CA GLY A 142 -7.51 -17.13 -7.01
C GLY A 142 -6.35 -16.23 -7.42
N PRO A 143 -6.61 -14.96 -7.77
CA PRO A 143 -5.59 -14.00 -8.21
C PRO A 143 -4.51 -13.64 -7.18
N VAL A 144 -4.69 -13.94 -5.89
CA VAL A 144 -3.80 -13.50 -4.81
C VAL A 144 -2.85 -14.63 -4.42
N GLY A 145 -1.55 -14.33 -4.34
CA GLY A 145 -0.53 -15.37 -4.17
C GLY A 145 0.72 -14.90 -3.45
N ARG A 146 1.62 -15.85 -3.20
CA ARG A 146 2.97 -15.59 -2.69
C ARG A 146 3.94 -15.33 -3.82
N ILE A 147 4.91 -14.46 -3.55
CA ILE A 147 6.03 -14.15 -4.43
C ILE A 147 7.31 -14.55 -3.71
N TRP A 148 8.09 -15.45 -4.29
CA TRP A 148 9.45 -15.73 -3.83
C TRP A 148 10.46 -15.02 -4.72
N PHE A 149 11.54 -14.53 -4.11
CA PHE A 149 12.59 -13.83 -4.82
C PHE A 149 13.92 -13.93 -4.06
N MET A 150 14.99 -13.58 -4.77
CA MET A 150 16.35 -13.61 -4.27
C MET A 150 16.96 -12.20 -4.37
N LYS A 151 17.60 -11.75 -3.30
CA LYS A 151 18.42 -10.52 -3.33
C LYS A 151 19.78 -10.78 -4.00
N PRO A 152 20.44 -9.74 -4.52
CA PRO A 152 21.88 -9.76 -4.76
C PRO A 152 22.63 -10.15 -3.48
N GLY A 153 23.62 -11.03 -3.60
CA GLY A 153 24.30 -11.63 -2.45
C GLY A 153 23.62 -12.86 -1.86
N GLY A 154 22.42 -13.23 -2.34
CA GLY A 154 21.73 -14.46 -1.98
C GLY A 154 20.67 -14.28 -0.88
N GLY A 155 20.20 -15.41 -0.35
CA GLY A 155 19.07 -15.49 0.57
C GLY A 155 17.72 -15.69 -0.14
N TRP A 156 16.76 -16.22 0.60
CA TRP A 156 15.43 -16.56 0.10
C TRP A 156 14.41 -15.65 0.76
N TYR A 157 13.66 -14.92 -0.06
CA TYR A 157 12.71 -13.94 0.43
C TYR A 157 11.31 -14.21 -0.09
N VAL A 158 10.32 -13.77 0.68
CA VAL A 158 8.91 -13.91 0.35
C VAL A 158 8.15 -12.60 0.54
N CYS A 159 7.25 -12.34 -0.39
CA CYS A 159 6.23 -11.30 -0.38
C CYS A 159 4.88 -11.90 -0.81
N SER A 160 3.87 -11.04 -0.92
CA SER A 160 2.56 -11.31 -1.48
C SER A 160 2.33 -10.47 -2.74
N GLY A 161 1.32 -10.83 -3.52
CA GLY A 161 0.90 -10.07 -4.68
C GLY A 161 -0.43 -10.53 -5.25
N THR A 162 -0.94 -9.76 -6.20
CA THR A 162 -2.23 -10.03 -6.86
C THR A 162 -2.11 -9.90 -8.38
N LEU A 163 -2.78 -10.78 -9.13
CA LEU A 163 -2.91 -10.61 -10.58
C LEU A 163 -3.87 -9.46 -10.89
N VAL A 164 -3.38 -8.53 -11.70
CA VAL A 164 -4.14 -7.38 -12.25
C VAL A 164 -4.36 -7.47 -13.76
N SER A 165 -3.73 -8.47 -14.39
CA SER A 165 -4.01 -8.93 -15.76
C SER A 165 -3.74 -10.44 -15.85
N ALA A 166 -3.89 -11.03 -17.04
CA ALA A 166 -3.59 -12.45 -17.25
C ALA A 166 -2.17 -12.84 -16.81
N ASN A 167 -1.20 -11.93 -16.92
CA ASN A 167 0.22 -12.23 -16.71
C ASN A 167 0.98 -11.14 -15.93
N VAL A 168 0.29 -10.19 -15.29
CA VAL A 168 0.94 -9.12 -14.51
C VAL A 168 0.48 -9.20 -13.06
N VAL A 169 1.45 -9.30 -12.17
CA VAL A 169 1.25 -9.23 -10.72
C VAL A 169 1.57 -7.83 -10.23
N LEU A 170 0.67 -7.26 -9.45
CA LEU A 170 0.89 -6.08 -8.62
C LEU A 170 1.41 -6.53 -7.25
N THR A 171 2.47 -5.88 -6.77
CA THR A 171 3.10 -6.11 -5.47
C THR A 171 3.74 -4.81 -4.95
N ALA A 172 4.44 -4.85 -3.82
CA ALA A 172 5.20 -3.71 -3.31
C ALA A 172 6.51 -3.55 -4.10
N ALA A 173 6.99 -2.32 -4.25
CA ALA A 173 8.24 -2.04 -4.94
C ALA A 173 9.46 -2.60 -4.19
N HIS A 174 9.42 -2.62 -2.86
CA HIS A 174 10.48 -3.26 -2.08
C HIS A 174 10.55 -4.77 -2.31
N CYS A 175 9.49 -5.43 -2.81
CA CYS A 175 9.55 -6.85 -3.17
C CYS A 175 10.33 -7.12 -4.47
N VAL A 176 10.68 -6.09 -5.24
CA VAL A 176 11.41 -6.24 -6.51
C VAL A 176 12.75 -5.50 -6.53
N ARG A 177 12.93 -4.48 -5.69
CA ARG A 177 14.11 -3.62 -5.72
C ARG A 177 14.43 -3.10 -4.34
N ASP A 178 15.71 -3.06 -4.03
CA ASP A 178 16.21 -2.45 -2.81
C ASP A 178 16.11 -0.92 -2.90
N GLY A 179 15.34 -0.30 -2.01
CA GLY A 179 15.15 1.15 -2.01
C GLY A 179 16.41 1.94 -1.65
N SER A 180 17.33 1.37 -0.86
CA SER A 180 18.57 2.05 -0.45
C SER A 180 19.67 1.96 -1.49
N THR A 181 19.92 0.75 -2.01
CA THR A 181 21.03 0.48 -2.92
C THR A 181 20.62 0.58 -4.38
N GLY A 182 19.31 0.61 -4.65
CA GLY A 182 18.75 0.57 -6.00
C GLY A 182 18.90 -0.80 -6.67
N SER A 183 19.42 -1.81 -5.96
CA SER A 183 19.72 -3.12 -6.51
C SER A 183 18.45 -3.90 -6.80
N TRP A 184 18.38 -4.52 -7.98
CA TRP A 184 17.25 -5.36 -8.36
C TRP A 184 17.33 -6.74 -7.74
N TYR A 185 16.17 -7.26 -7.37
CA TYR A 185 16.02 -8.66 -6.99
C TYR A 185 15.80 -9.51 -8.25
N GLY A 186 15.71 -10.82 -8.08
CA GLY A 186 15.47 -11.71 -9.21
C GLY A 186 14.99 -13.08 -8.76
N ARG A 187 14.93 -13.99 -9.73
CA ARG A 187 14.39 -15.34 -9.61
C ARG A 187 12.95 -15.32 -9.08
N TRP A 188 12.12 -14.39 -9.54
CA TRP A 188 10.76 -14.30 -9.05
C TRP A 188 9.94 -15.54 -9.41
N VAL A 189 9.21 -16.07 -8.43
CA VAL A 189 8.18 -17.09 -8.61
C VAL A 189 6.91 -16.62 -7.92
N PHE A 190 5.80 -16.61 -8.65
CA PHE A 190 4.47 -16.35 -8.14
C PHE A 190 3.66 -17.64 -8.05
N VAL A 191 2.99 -17.87 -6.92
CA VAL A 191 2.05 -18.99 -6.73
C VAL A 191 0.67 -18.44 -6.37
N PRO A 192 -0.27 -18.41 -7.34
CA PRO A 192 -1.64 -17.97 -7.08
C PRO A 192 -2.38 -18.93 -6.15
N ALA A 193 -3.22 -18.37 -5.27
CA ALA A 193 -4.11 -19.09 -4.37
C ALA A 193 -3.44 -20.18 -3.52
N GLN A 194 -2.16 -20.00 -3.19
CA GLN A 194 -1.46 -20.95 -2.33
C GLN A 194 -2.23 -21.18 -1.03
N TYR A 195 -2.36 -22.45 -0.65
CA TYR A 195 -3.01 -22.83 0.59
C TYR A 195 -2.18 -23.89 1.29
N GLY A 196 -1.51 -23.50 2.38
CA GLY A 196 -0.52 -24.37 3.01
C GLY A 196 0.60 -24.71 2.03
N TYR A 197 0.89 -26.01 1.85
CA TYR A 197 1.85 -26.48 0.85
C TYR A 197 1.30 -26.58 -0.57
N GLY A 198 -0.02 -26.43 -0.74
CA GLY A 198 -0.65 -26.63 -2.04
C GLY A 198 -0.39 -25.48 -2.99
N TYR A 199 0.07 -25.81 -4.21
CA TYR A 199 0.18 -24.89 -5.35
C TYR A 199 -0.91 -25.23 -6.37
N PRO A 200 -2.19 -24.88 -6.09
CA PRO A 200 -3.34 -25.43 -6.81
C PRO A 200 -3.30 -25.14 -8.32
N TYR A 201 -2.68 -24.05 -8.73
CA TYR A 201 -2.52 -23.66 -10.14
C TYR A 201 -1.06 -23.63 -10.59
N GLY A 202 -0.17 -24.26 -9.80
CA GLY A 202 1.27 -24.30 -10.06
C GLY A 202 1.99 -22.98 -9.81
N THR A 203 3.16 -22.84 -10.42
CA THR A 203 4.10 -21.74 -10.24
C THR A 203 4.32 -20.99 -11.55
N PHE A 204 4.47 -19.66 -11.48
CA PHE A 204 4.73 -18.79 -12.62
C PHE A 204 5.98 -17.95 -12.36
N THR A 205 6.97 -18.01 -13.26
CA THR A 205 8.22 -17.26 -13.07
C THR A 205 8.07 -15.82 -13.57
N GLY A 206 8.70 -14.86 -12.90
CA GLY A 206 8.79 -13.49 -13.40
C GLY A 206 9.78 -13.37 -14.56
N ARG A 207 9.44 -12.59 -15.60
CA ARG A 207 10.33 -12.20 -16.69
C ARG A 207 10.85 -10.77 -16.56
N ASN A 208 10.03 -9.86 -16.07
CA ASN A 208 10.40 -8.46 -15.90
C ASN A 208 9.75 -7.90 -14.64
N ALA A 209 10.45 -7.00 -13.95
CA ALA A 209 9.89 -6.18 -12.89
C ALA A 209 9.98 -4.70 -13.27
N ALA A 210 8.94 -3.92 -12.95
CA ALA A 210 8.87 -2.50 -13.24
C ALA A 210 8.46 -1.71 -11.99
N VAL A 211 9.20 -0.62 -11.74
CA VAL A 211 8.96 0.34 -10.66
C VAL A 211 9.21 1.76 -11.19
N TYR A 212 8.61 2.77 -10.59
CA TYR A 212 9.07 4.13 -10.84
C TYR A 212 10.52 4.32 -10.38
N SER A 213 11.37 4.87 -11.24
CA SER A 213 12.78 5.11 -10.94
C SER A 213 12.97 6.03 -9.73
N THR A 214 12.01 6.95 -9.55
CA THR A 214 11.95 7.93 -8.47
C THR A 214 11.59 7.30 -7.13
N TRP A 215 11.06 6.07 -7.10
CA TRP A 215 10.68 5.39 -5.86
C TRP A 215 11.84 5.39 -4.85
N SER A 216 13.02 4.93 -5.25
CA SER A 216 14.25 4.95 -4.42
C SER A 216 14.91 6.33 -4.30
N SER A 217 14.36 7.36 -4.93
CA SER A 217 14.90 8.73 -4.94
C SER A 217 14.07 9.73 -4.13
N TYR A 218 12.87 9.32 -3.67
CA TYR A 218 12.12 10.11 -2.71
C TYR A 218 12.90 10.18 -1.38
N PRO A 219 12.80 11.31 -0.63
CA PRO A 219 13.38 11.39 0.70
C PRO A 219 12.88 10.23 1.54
N TYR A 220 13.81 9.45 2.08
CA TYR A 220 13.50 8.36 2.97
C TYR A 220 12.74 8.90 4.17
N ASN A 221 11.49 8.49 4.33
CA ASN A 221 10.63 9.09 5.32
C ASN A 221 10.74 8.34 6.65
N GLN A 222 11.38 8.95 7.65
CA GLN A 222 11.44 8.44 9.02
C GLN A 222 10.41 9.20 9.86
N VAL A 223 9.17 8.69 9.89
CA VAL A 223 8.12 9.26 10.74
C VAL A 223 8.05 8.49 12.05
N ALA A 224 7.92 9.20 13.16
CA ALA A 224 7.70 8.58 14.46
C ALA A 224 6.37 7.80 14.46
N GLY A 225 6.41 6.48 14.68
CA GLY A 225 5.23 5.62 14.66
C GLY A 225 5.10 4.70 13.44
N THR A 226 6.15 4.61 12.62
CA THR A 226 6.45 3.43 11.80
C THR A 226 7.42 2.48 12.52
N ASP A 227 7.94 1.47 11.83
CA ASP A 227 8.90 0.49 12.35
C ASP A 227 10.24 1.06 12.83
N GLY A 228 10.41 2.39 12.86
CA GLY A 228 11.68 3.09 13.12
C GLY A 228 12.66 3.02 11.94
N GLU A 229 12.32 2.20 10.95
CA GLU A 229 12.94 1.99 9.65
C GLU A 229 12.92 3.28 8.87
N GLY A 230 11.71 3.60 8.42
CA GLY A 230 11.38 4.58 7.39
C GLY A 230 11.06 3.88 6.07
N TYR A 231 10.45 4.59 5.12
CA TYR A 231 9.93 3.98 3.89
C TYR A 231 9.99 4.95 2.70
N PHE A 232 9.81 4.39 1.49
CA PHE A 232 9.70 5.16 0.25
C PHE A 232 8.22 5.23 -0.16
N PRO A 233 7.66 6.42 -0.43
CA PRO A 233 6.29 6.54 -0.91
C PRO A 233 6.14 5.90 -2.29
N MET A 234 4.92 5.59 -2.71
CA MET A 234 4.66 4.91 -4.00
C MET A 234 5.28 3.51 -4.05
N ASP A 235 5.25 2.79 -2.92
CA ASP A 235 5.81 1.44 -2.77
C ASP A 235 4.92 0.38 -3.44
N TYR A 236 4.85 0.47 -4.76
CA TYR A 236 4.20 -0.52 -5.61
C TYR A 236 5.02 -0.77 -6.88
N ALA A 237 4.98 -2.01 -7.34
CA ALA A 237 5.64 -2.46 -8.55
C ALA A 237 4.81 -3.53 -9.24
N PHE A 238 5.21 -3.80 -10.49
CA PHE A 238 4.63 -4.87 -11.27
C PHE A 238 5.67 -5.91 -11.64
N ILE A 239 5.27 -7.18 -11.62
CA ILE A 239 6.04 -8.29 -12.14
C ILE A 239 5.27 -8.89 -13.32
N ALA A 240 5.85 -8.84 -14.51
CA ALA A 240 5.36 -9.55 -15.67
C ALA A 240 5.79 -11.02 -15.60
N LEU A 241 4.85 -11.96 -15.73
CA LEU A 241 5.04 -13.40 -15.54
C LEU A 241 5.12 -14.15 -16.87
N ASN A 242 6.05 -15.10 -16.95
CA ASN A 242 6.09 -16.10 -18.02
C ASN A 242 4.83 -16.99 -17.99
N ARG A 243 4.50 -17.55 -19.15
CA ARG A 243 3.58 -18.70 -19.23
C ARG A 243 4.20 -19.90 -18.51
N ASN A 244 3.35 -20.76 -17.95
CA ASN A 244 3.81 -22.02 -17.36
C ASN A 244 4.26 -23.02 -18.46
N SER A 245 4.68 -24.22 -18.05
CA SER A 245 5.14 -25.28 -18.97
C SER A 245 4.04 -25.77 -19.94
N ALA A 246 2.77 -25.56 -19.60
CA ALA A 246 1.63 -25.87 -20.46
C ALA A 246 1.27 -24.71 -21.41
N GLY A 247 2.01 -23.60 -21.37
CA GLY A 247 1.78 -22.45 -22.23
C GLY A 247 0.64 -21.53 -21.78
N HIS A 248 0.15 -21.64 -20.55
CA HIS A 248 -0.93 -20.79 -20.02
C HIS A 248 -0.40 -19.65 -19.15
N ASN A 249 -1.09 -18.51 -19.15
CA ASN A 249 -0.85 -17.46 -18.17
C ASN A 249 -1.52 -17.81 -16.84
N ALA A 250 -1.07 -17.18 -15.75
CA ALA A 250 -1.65 -17.41 -14.42
C ALA A 250 -3.14 -17.02 -14.37
N GLY A 251 -3.49 -15.85 -14.91
CA GLY A 251 -4.87 -15.36 -14.93
C GLY A 251 -5.79 -16.13 -15.85
N ASP A 252 -5.28 -17.02 -16.72
CA ASP A 252 -6.13 -17.94 -17.49
C ASP A 252 -6.80 -18.98 -16.55
N TYR A 253 -6.18 -19.28 -15.40
CA TYR A 253 -6.72 -20.20 -14.40
C TYR A 253 -7.56 -19.51 -13.33
N VAL A 254 -7.13 -18.32 -12.89
CA VAL A 254 -7.66 -17.69 -11.67
C VAL A 254 -8.29 -16.32 -11.90
N GLY A 255 -8.23 -15.79 -13.11
CA GLY A 255 -8.64 -14.42 -13.42
C GLY A 255 -7.67 -13.37 -12.87
N ALA A 256 -8.17 -12.14 -12.75
CA ALA A 256 -7.44 -10.99 -12.23
C ALA A 256 -8.40 -9.94 -11.67
N PHE A 257 -7.91 -9.08 -10.77
CA PHE A 257 -8.67 -7.95 -10.26
C PHE A 257 -8.26 -6.64 -10.93
N PRO A 258 -9.22 -5.79 -11.33
CA PRO A 258 -8.88 -4.47 -11.83
C PRO A 258 -8.34 -3.58 -10.71
N ILE A 259 -7.50 -2.62 -11.07
CA ILE A 259 -7.05 -1.56 -10.18
C ILE A 259 -8.08 -0.42 -10.24
N LEU A 260 -8.56 0.05 -9.10
CA LEU A 260 -9.35 1.27 -9.00
C LEU A 260 -8.42 2.42 -8.63
N MET A 261 -8.11 3.26 -9.61
CA MET A 261 -7.31 4.46 -9.38
C MET A 261 -8.15 5.58 -8.76
N ASN A 262 -7.51 6.37 -7.92
CA ASN A 262 -8.13 7.45 -7.16
C ASN A 262 -9.36 6.96 -6.37
N ALA A 263 -9.23 5.80 -5.73
CA ALA A 263 -10.29 5.22 -4.95
C ALA A 263 -10.74 6.21 -3.86
N PRO A 264 -12.05 6.31 -3.59
CA PRO A 264 -12.51 7.08 -2.45
C PRO A 264 -12.03 6.42 -1.15
N LYS A 265 -12.08 7.16 -0.04
CA LYS A 265 -11.92 6.55 1.28
C LYS A 265 -12.90 5.39 1.45
N GLY A 266 -12.39 4.17 1.69
CA GLY A 266 -13.24 3.01 1.84
C GLY A 266 -12.89 2.06 2.97
N ASN A 267 -13.66 0.97 2.98
CA ASN A 267 -13.51 -0.16 3.88
C ASN A 267 -12.61 -1.19 3.21
N ILE A 268 -11.39 -1.32 3.72
CA ILE A 268 -10.36 -2.16 3.13
C ILE A 268 -10.51 -3.59 3.60
N TYR A 269 -10.46 -4.52 2.65
CA TYR A 269 -10.16 -5.92 2.90
C TYR A 269 -8.76 -6.23 2.35
N HIS A 270 -7.80 -6.45 3.24
CA HIS A 270 -6.45 -6.89 2.87
C HIS A 270 -6.38 -8.42 2.86
N LEU A 271 -5.64 -8.99 1.91
CA LEU A 271 -5.20 -10.38 1.94
C LEU A 271 -3.68 -10.46 1.68
N GLY A 272 -2.97 -11.20 2.52
CA GLY A 272 -1.53 -11.39 2.41
C GLY A 272 -1.07 -12.73 2.98
N TYR A 273 0.23 -12.98 2.90
CA TYR A 273 0.85 -14.21 3.36
C TYR A 273 2.01 -13.91 4.33
N PRO A 274 1.72 -13.52 5.58
CA PRO A 274 2.73 -13.31 6.60
C PRO A 274 3.54 -14.58 6.89
N VAL A 275 4.79 -14.40 7.32
CA VAL A 275 5.74 -15.47 7.65
C VAL A 275 6.61 -15.20 8.90
N GLU A 276 6.36 -14.13 9.65
CA GLU A 276 7.01 -13.86 10.95
C GLU A 276 6.06 -14.17 12.11
N GLY A 277 6.45 -13.89 13.34
CA GLY A 277 5.51 -13.96 14.45
C GLY A 277 4.96 -15.36 14.69
N MET A 278 3.65 -15.41 14.90
CA MET A 278 2.90 -16.67 14.96
C MET A 278 2.88 -17.45 13.64
N TRP A 279 3.28 -16.82 12.52
CA TRP A 279 3.42 -17.42 11.21
C TRP A 279 4.85 -17.93 10.93
N ALA A 280 5.79 -17.71 11.86
CA ALA A 280 7.14 -18.23 11.80
C ALA A 280 7.18 -19.76 12.01
N GLY A 281 8.32 -20.38 11.68
CA GLY A 281 8.52 -21.84 11.78
C GLY A 281 8.45 -22.58 10.43
N GLY A 282 8.43 -21.82 9.34
CA GLY A 282 8.37 -22.35 7.98
C GLY A 282 6.96 -22.67 7.51
N CYS A 283 6.79 -22.76 6.19
CA CYS A 283 5.56 -23.19 5.55
C CYS A 283 5.12 -24.56 6.09
N SER A 284 3.84 -24.67 6.51
CA SER A 284 3.16 -25.91 6.91
C SER A 284 1.76 -25.97 6.31
N SER A 285 1.04 -27.09 6.52
CA SER A 285 -0.38 -27.18 6.19
C SER A 285 -1.25 -26.19 6.95
N THR A 286 -0.72 -25.41 7.91
CA THR A 286 -1.48 -24.43 8.72
C THR A 286 -0.79 -23.06 8.86
N THR A 287 0.50 -22.93 8.57
CA THR A 287 1.26 -21.66 8.66
C THR A 287 1.42 -20.95 7.32
N CYS A 288 1.08 -21.61 6.22
CA CYS A 288 1.19 -21.06 4.86
C CYS A 288 -0.13 -20.56 4.27
N TRP A 289 -1.08 -20.23 5.14
CA TRP A 289 -2.42 -19.82 4.72
C TRP A 289 -2.46 -18.32 4.42
N PRO A 290 -3.38 -17.87 3.57
CA PRO A 290 -3.62 -16.45 3.44
C PRO A 290 -4.24 -15.92 4.75
N TRP A 291 -3.81 -14.74 5.12
CA TRP A 291 -4.28 -13.99 6.26
C TRP A 291 -5.01 -12.75 5.77
N HIS A 292 -6.15 -12.44 6.38
CA HIS A 292 -6.91 -11.24 6.05
C HIS A 292 -6.92 -10.24 7.20
N CYS A 293 -7.09 -8.98 6.83
CA CYS A 293 -7.48 -7.90 7.73
C CYS A 293 -8.61 -7.11 7.08
N ARG A 294 -9.55 -6.65 7.90
CA ARG A 294 -10.60 -5.73 7.48
C ARG A 294 -10.63 -4.52 8.42
N ALA A 295 -10.54 -3.33 7.84
CA ALA A 295 -10.68 -2.08 8.57
C ALA A 295 -10.95 -0.94 7.59
N ASP A 296 -11.56 0.15 8.07
CA ASP A 296 -11.62 1.38 7.29
C ASP A 296 -10.23 2.02 7.18
N VAL A 297 -10.02 2.81 6.13
CA VAL A 297 -8.89 3.73 6.08
C VAL A 297 -9.01 4.72 7.24
N GLN A 298 -7.95 4.85 8.01
CA GLN A 298 -7.91 5.60 9.27
C GLN A 298 -6.86 6.70 9.27
N ARG A 299 -5.84 6.62 8.40
CA ARG A 299 -4.77 7.62 8.26
C ARG A 299 -4.48 7.94 6.81
N TYR A 300 -3.97 9.14 6.62
CA TYR A 300 -3.44 9.63 5.36
C TYR A 300 -2.14 10.36 5.67
N ASP A 301 -1.05 9.88 5.09
CA ASP A 301 0.26 10.47 5.26
C ASP A 301 0.67 11.12 3.93
N LEU A 302 0.78 12.45 3.93
CA LEU A 302 1.19 13.22 2.75
C LEU A 302 2.71 13.29 2.65
N TYR A 303 3.23 13.06 1.45
CA TYR A 303 4.66 13.14 1.18
C TYR A 303 5.04 14.28 0.24
N ALA A 304 6.32 14.66 0.32
CA ALA A 304 6.93 15.57 -0.64
C ALA A 304 6.68 15.06 -2.07
N GLY A 305 6.12 15.93 -2.92
CA GLY A 305 5.68 15.56 -4.27
C GLY A 305 4.19 15.23 -4.42
N GLY A 306 3.41 15.29 -3.34
CA GLY A 306 1.94 15.20 -3.41
C GLY A 306 1.38 13.77 -3.44
N ASN A 307 2.20 12.76 -3.16
CA ASN A 307 1.77 11.38 -3.02
C ASN A 307 1.31 11.10 -1.58
N TRP A 308 0.50 10.06 -1.42
CA TRP A 308 -0.11 9.70 -0.15
C TRP A 308 0.05 8.21 0.11
N ASP A 309 0.18 7.83 1.37
CA ASP A 309 -0.14 6.48 1.81
C ASP A 309 -1.39 6.54 2.69
N GLU A 310 -2.14 5.46 2.63
CA GLU A 310 -3.35 5.23 3.40
C GLU A 310 -3.02 4.23 4.50
N GLY A 311 -3.46 4.52 5.72
CA GLY A 311 -3.23 3.64 6.86
C GLY A 311 -4.50 2.92 7.30
N MET A 312 -4.43 1.61 7.51
CA MET A 312 -5.49 0.80 8.08
C MET A 312 -4.99 0.03 9.30
N SER A 313 -5.90 -0.39 10.16
CA SER A 313 -5.55 -1.31 11.25
C SER A 313 -5.48 -2.74 10.74
N CYS A 314 -4.41 -3.46 11.07
CA CYS A 314 -4.22 -4.85 10.66
C CYS A 314 -3.25 -5.55 11.60
N PHE A 315 -3.68 -6.68 12.19
CA PHE A 315 -2.77 -7.57 12.91
C PHE A 315 -2.10 -8.50 11.90
N ASP A 316 -0.84 -8.26 11.59
CA ASP A 316 -0.13 -8.91 10.48
C ASP A 316 1.40 -8.75 10.65
N SER A 317 2.22 -9.34 9.77
CA SER A 317 3.69 -9.28 9.86
C SER A 317 4.38 -9.37 8.50
N GLY A 318 5.72 -9.36 8.48
CA GLY A 318 6.50 -9.47 7.25
C GLY A 318 6.08 -10.65 6.38
N GLY A 319 6.08 -10.42 5.06
CA GLY A 319 5.67 -11.39 4.04
C GLY A 319 4.30 -11.08 3.42
N SER A 320 3.44 -10.37 4.15
CA SER A 320 2.20 -9.82 3.60
C SER A 320 2.43 -8.65 2.63
N SER A 321 3.61 -8.05 2.66
CA SER A 321 4.06 -7.00 1.74
C SER A 321 3.69 -7.29 0.28
N GLY A 322 3.08 -6.32 -0.38
CA GLY A 322 2.57 -6.42 -1.75
C GLY A 322 1.20 -7.08 -1.87
N GLY A 323 0.67 -7.66 -0.78
CA GLY A 323 -0.67 -8.21 -0.76
C GLY A 323 -1.72 -7.12 -1.01
N PRO A 324 -2.77 -7.40 -1.80
CA PRO A 324 -3.74 -6.39 -2.19
C PRO A 324 -4.53 -5.83 -1.02
N TRP A 325 -4.89 -4.57 -1.15
CA TRP A 325 -6.00 -3.94 -0.43
C TRP A 325 -7.18 -3.86 -1.39
N PHE A 326 -8.29 -4.48 -1.00
CA PHE A 326 -9.49 -4.53 -1.80
C PHE A 326 -10.57 -3.58 -1.28
N GLU A 327 -11.29 -2.97 -2.21
CA GLU A 327 -12.57 -2.33 -1.95
C GLU A 327 -13.65 -2.86 -2.89
N TYR A 328 -14.88 -2.89 -2.39
CA TYR A 328 -16.05 -3.22 -3.18
C TYR A 328 -16.75 -1.96 -3.65
N TRP A 329 -16.77 -1.74 -4.97
CA TRP A 329 -17.34 -0.56 -5.59
C TRP A 329 -18.14 -0.95 -6.83
N ASN A 330 -19.33 -0.35 -7.03
CA ASN A 330 -20.22 -0.63 -8.16
C ASN A 330 -20.37 -2.13 -8.49
N CYS A 331 -20.71 -2.91 -7.46
CA CYS A 331 -20.92 -4.36 -7.53
C CYS A 331 -19.69 -5.20 -7.90
N ARG A 332 -18.47 -4.67 -7.77
CA ARG A 332 -17.23 -5.37 -8.12
C ARG A 332 -16.10 -5.09 -7.13
N TRP A 333 -15.24 -6.07 -6.92
CA TRP A 333 -14.01 -5.92 -6.15
C TRP A 333 -12.89 -5.33 -7.00
N TYR A 334 -12.19 -4.35 -6.44
CA TYR A 334 -11.04 -3.67 -7.03
C TYR A 334 -9.86 -3.70 -6.09
N VAL A 335 -8.65 -3.74 -6.65
CA VAL A 335 -7.43 -3.44 -5.90
C VAL A 335 -7.27 -1.93 -5.83
N VAL A 336 -7.19 -1.37 -4.63
CA VAL A 336 -7.04 0.07 -4.39
C VAL A 336 -5.66 0.45 -3.86
N SER A 337 -4.96 -0.51 -3.26
CA SER A 337 -3.60 -0.35 -2.76
C SER A 337 -2.90 -1.70 -2.60
N VAL A 338 -1.65 -1.68 -2.14
CA VAL A 338 -0.89 -2.85 -1.69
C VAL A 338 -0.36 -2.60 -0.29
N GLN A 339 -0.31 -3.64 0.54
CA GLN A 339 0.33 -3.61 1.84
C GLN A 339 1.81 -3.28 1.67
N SER A 340 2.27 -2.13 2.17
CA SER A 340 3.63 -1.63 1.98
C SER A 340 4.45 -1.82 3.25
N HIS A 341 4.15 -1.05 4.29
CA HIS A 341 4.95 -1.02 5.51
C HIS A 341 4.09 -1.03 6.77
N MET A 342 4.73 -1.39 7.87
CA MET A 342 4.12 -1.41 9.19
C MET A 342 4.12 0.01 9.78
N GLY A 343 3.10 0.30 10.58
CA GLY A 343 3.17 1.36 11.59
C GLY A 343 4.11 0.93 12.73
N ILE A 344 3.71 1.18 13.97
CA ILE A 344 4.51 0.76 15.13
C ILE A 344 4.71 -0.76 15.10
N VAL A 345 5.97 -1.18 15.17
CA VAL A 345 6.33 -2.58 15.27
C VAL A 345 6.30 -3.02 16.72
N HIS A 346 5.60 -4.12 16.95
CA HIS A 346 5.55 -4.82 18.21
C HIS A 346 6.38 -6.09 18.13
N SER A 347 6.71 -6.64 19.30
CA SER A 347 7.39 -7.93 19.40
C SER A 347 6.66 -8.85 20.36
N ASP A 348 6.49 -10.11 19.98
CA ASP A 348 5.96 -11.13 20.86
C ASP A 348 7.01 -11.57 21.92
N ALA A 349 6.63 -12.47 22.82
CA ALA A 349 7.52 -12.97 23.87
C ALA A 349 8.76 -13.72 23.35
N ASN A 350 8.74 -14.14 22.07
CA ASN A 350 9.84 -14.82 21.40
C ASN A 350 10.68 -13.85 20.54
N GLY A 351 10.38 -12.54 20.58
CA GLY A 351 11.08 -11.50 19.82
C GLY A 351 10.65 -11.39 18.37
N HIS A 352 9.57 -12.05 17.96
CA HIS A 352 9.09 -11.95 16.59
C HIS A 352 8.30 -10.66 16.36
N ARG A 353 8.51 -10.02 15.20
CA ARG A 353 7.86 -8.77 14.81
C ARG A 353 6.40 -8.99 14.37
N TYR A 354 5.52 -8.06 14.74
CA TYR A 354 4.17 -7.94 14.20
C TYR A 354 3.69 -6.48 14.28
N GLY A 355 2.66 -6.14 13.50
CA GLY A 355 2.09 -4.80 13.41
C GLY A 355 0.63 -4.82 13.84
N LEU A 356 0.12 -3.66 14.25
CA LEU A 356 -1.31 -3.42 14.48
C LEU A 356 -1.90 -2.40 13.52
N SER A 357 -1.04 -1.71 12.79
CA SER A 357 -1.38 -0.79 11.71
C SER A 357 -0.41 -0.96 10.57
N PHE A 358 -0.92 -0.78 9.37
CA PHE A 358 -0.17 -0.91 8.13
C PHE A 358 -0.60 0.17 7.15
N TYR A 359 0.32 0.47 6.24
CA TYR A 359 0.15 1.51 5.25
C TYR A 359 0.31 0.92 3.86
N GLY A 360 -0.40 1.50 2.91
CA GLY A 360 -0.32 1.20 1.49
C GLY A 360 -0.35 2.47 0.68
N ALA A 361 0.40 2.51 -0.43
CA ALA A 361 0.44 3.68 -1.29
C ALA A 361 -0.91 3.95 -1.96
N TYR A 362 -1.36 5.20 -1.93
CA TYR A 362 -2.55 5.63 -2.62
C TYR A 362 -2.35 5.53 -4.14
N MET A 363 -3.19 4.73 -4.78
CA MET A 363 -3.08 4.46 -6.22
C MET A 363 -3.76 5.55 -7.05
N ASN A 364 -3.01 6.61 -7.38
CA ASN A 364 -3.45 7.62 -8.34
C ASN A 364 -3.19 7.19 -9.81
N ASN A 365 -3.42 8.08 -10.77
CA ASN A 365 -3.22 7.80 -12.22
C ASN A 365 -1.80 7.29 -12.59
N SER A 366 -0.81 7.50 -11.73
CA SER A 366 0.54 6.99 -11.92
C SER A 366 0.56 5.45 -11.89
N VAL A 367 -0.21 4.78 -11.03
CA VAL A 367 -0.22 3.31 -11.03
C VAL A 367 -0.72 2.75 -12.35
N GLY A 368 -1.71 3.38 -12.98
CA GLY A 368 -2.22 2.99 -14.29
C GLY A 368 -1.19 3.15 -15.40
N SER A 369 -0.40 4.22 -15.34
CA SER A 369 0.69 4.46 -16.31
C SER A 369 1.80 3.40 -16.20
N LEU A 370 2.20 3.07 -14.96
CA LEU A 370 3.18 2.01 -14.72
C LEU A 370 2.63 0.63 -15.11
N PHE A 371 1.35 0.35 -14.82
CA PHE A 371 0.69 -0.90 -15.20
C PHE A 371 0.63 -1.09 -16.72
N ALA A 372 0.23 -0.03 -17.45
CA ALA A 372 0.16 -0.06 -18.91
C ALA A 372 1.54 -0.31 -19.55
N TYR A 373 2.60 0.22 -18.93
CA TYR A 373 3.97 -0.06 -19.35
C TYR A 373 4.38 -1.50 -19.03
N ALA A 374 4.16 -1.96 -17.79
CA ALA A 374 4.51 -3.31 -17.35
C ALA A 374 3.80 -4.42 -18.14
N SER A 375 2.57 -4.16 -18.60
CA SER A 375 1.79 -5.09 -19.42
C SER A 375 2.37 -5.33 -20.83
N ARG A 376 3.32 -4.50 -21.27
CA ARG A 376 4.00 -4.62 -22.58
C ARG A 376 5.39 -5.24 -22.48
N LEU A 377 5.93 -5.41 -21.28
CA LEU A 377 7.18 -6.12 -20.99
C LEU A 377 6.94 -7.63 -21.11
#